data_AF-A0A7S4G2E1-F1
#
_entry.id   AF-A0A7S4G2E1-F1
#
_cell.length_a   1.000
_cell.length_b   1.000
_cell.length_c   1.000
_cell.angle_alpha   90.00
_cell.angle_beta   90.00
_cell.angle_gamma   90.00
#
_symmetry.space_group_name_H-M   'P 1'
#
loop_
_entity.id
_entity.type
_entity.pdbx_description
1 polymer ?
#
loop_
_entity_poly.entity_id
_entity_poly.type
_entity_poly.pdbx_seq_one_letter_code
_entity_poly.pdbx_strand_id
1 'polypeptide(L)'
;MCLQAPTDLPMDLGGCWFSCNFAPDDLPYVPESQSRAELQELRRLLFKLFDKLCEAHHWPHWSRFVLFGFSQGATVALDAMLHAPYRFGAVIAVSPSFVDFAVECTPQNGAKQTQCLWTAGSKDPVVAVAHAQRQFDKMCHAV
;
A
#
# COMPACT_ATOMS: atom_id res chain seq x y z
N MET A 1 -1.93 12.88 -10.67
CA MET A 1 -3.28 12.43 -10.27
C MET A 1 -3.22 12.09 -8.79
N CYS A 2 -4.24 12.45 -8.02
CA CYS A 2 -4.39 12.03 -6.62
C CYS A 2 -5.65 11.17 -6.53
N LEU A 3 -5.53 9.97 -5.95
CA LEU A 3 -6.67 9.09 -5.72
C LEU A 3 -7.16 9.33 -4.29
N GLN A 4 -8.46 9.55 -4.14
CA GLN A 4 -9.10 9.60 -2.84
C GLN A 4 -9.44 8.18 -2.39
N ALA A 5 -9.31 7.93 -1.09
CA ALA A 5 -9.73 6.68 -0.50
C ALA A 5 -11.25 6.49 -0.71
N PRO A 6 -11.71 5.29 -1.10
CA PRO A 6 -13.07 5.08 -1.61
C PRO A 6 -14.16 5.07 -0.53
N THR A 7 -13.79 4.87 0.74
CA THR A 7 -14.73 4.69 1.83
C THR A 7 -14.64 5.86 2.80
N ASP A 8 -15.74 6.58 2.99
CA ASP A 8 -15.80 7.67 3.97
C ASP A 8 -15.80 7.13 5.40
N LEU A 9 -15.05 7.80 6.27
CA LEU A 9 -15.07 7.55 7.70
C LEU A 9 -16.16 8.40 8.36
N PRO A 10 -16.74 7.93 9.48
CA PRO A 10 -17.71 8.71 10.23
C PRO A 10 -17.10 10.00 10.77
N MET A 11 -17.96 10.97 11.12
CA MET A 11 -17.57 12.22 11.78
C MET A 11 -16.57 13.08 10.99
N ASP A 12 -16.65 13.04 9.65
CA ASP A 12 -15.79 13.81 8.74
C ASP A 12 -14.28 13.57 8.94
N LEU A 13 -13.91 12.37 9.42
CA LEU A 13 -12.51 11.99 9.63
C LEU A 13 -11.74 11.68 8.33
N GLY A 14 -12.34 11.95 7.17
CA GLY A 14 -11.77 11.68 5.85
C GLY A 14 -12.20 10.32 5.31
N GLY A 15 -11.32 9.65 4.57
CA GLY A 15 -11.60 8.35 3.98
C GLY A 15 -10.54 7.30 4.32
N CYS A 16 -10.92 6.03 4.27
CA CYS A 16 -10.05 4.86 4.46
C CYS A 16 -9.97 4.00 3.19
N TRP A 17 -8.81 3.40 2.98
CA TRP A 17 -8.56 2.53 1.82
C TRP A 17 -9.08 1.12 2.03
N PHE A 18 -9.08 0.70 3.30
CA PHE A 18 -9.60 -0.56 3.79
C PHE A 18 -10.07 -0.35 5.23
N SER A 19 -10.95 -1.23 5.70
CA SER A 19 -11.56 -1.19 7.01
C SER A 19 -10.49 -1.14 8.09
N CYS A 20 -10.68 -0.21 9.02
CA CYS A 20 -9.88 -0.03 10.22
C CYS A 20 -10.81 0.37 11.36
N ASN A 21 -10.65 -0.26 12.54
CA ASN A 21 -11.43 0.13 13.70
C ASN A 21 -10.74 1.29 14.40
N PHE A 22 -11.46 2.41 14.51
CA PHE A 22 -11.11 3.51 15.39
C PHE A 22 -11.86 3.28 16.72
N ALA A 23 -11.34 2.41 17.58
CA ALA A 23 -11.81 2.37 18.95
C ALA A 23 -11.23 3.58 19.70
N PRO A 24 -12.01 4.27 20.58
CA PRO A 24 -11.62 5.55 21.19
C PRO A 24 -10.29 5.52 21.97
N ASP A 25 -9.92 4.35 22.51
CA ASP A 25 -8.78 4.16 23.41
C ASP A 25 -7.70 3.21 22.87
N ASP A 26 -7.91 2.61 21.69
CA ASP A 26 -6.96 1.68 21.08
C ASP A 26 -6.29 2.30 19.85
N LEU A 27 -5.00 1.98 19.66
CA LEU A 27 -4.35 2.16 18.36
C LEU A 27 -5.19 1.50 17.27
N PRO A 28 -5.24 2.05 16.05
CA PRO A 28 -6.08 1.53 14.97
C PRO A 28 -5.86 0.02 14.80
N TYR A 29 -6.87 -0.75 15.21
CA TYR A 29 -6.85 -2.21 15.17
C TYR A 29 -7.66 -2.68 13.99
N VAL A 30 -7.12 -3.64 13.26
CA VAL A 30 -7.72 -4.14 12.03
C VAL A 30 -7.89 -5.65 12.20
N PRO A 31 -9.13 -6.19 12.20
CA PRO A 31 -9.34 -7.61 12.08
C PRO A 31 -8.72 -8.12 10.78
N GLU A 32 -7.64 -8.87 10.95
CA GLU A 32 -6.70 -9.27 9.91
C GLU A 32 -7.34 -9.84 8.63
N SER A 33 -8.40 -10.65 8.75
CA SER A 33 -9.02 -11.33 7.61
C SER A 33 -9.86 -10.43 6.71
N GLN A 34 -10.56 -9.43 7.26
CA GLN A 34 -11.43 -8.54 6.48
C GLN A 34 -10.61 -7.60 5.60
N SER A 35 -9.56 -7.01 6.16
CA SER A 35 -8.74 -6.04 5.43
C SER A 35 -7.87 -6.70 4.37
N ARG A 36 -7.61 -8.01 4.47
CA ARG A 36 -6.96 -8.76 3.39
C ARG A 36 -7.81 -8.80 2.12
N ALA A 37 -9.10 -9.12 2.24
CA ALA A 37 -10.00 -9.22 1.08
C ALA A 37 -10.24 -7.86 0.42
N GLU A 38 -10.43 -6.82 1.23
CA GLU A 38 -10.60 -5.44 0.75
C GLU A 38 -9.33 -4.93 0.05
N LEU A 39 -8.14 -5.21 0.59
CA LEU A 39 -6.87 -4.84 -0.03
C LEU A 39 -6.65 -5.58 -1.36
N GLN A 40 -7.01 -6.87 -1.44
CA GLN A 40 -6.96 -7.64 -2.68
C GLN A 40 -7.88 -7.07 -3.76
N GLU A 41 -9.10 -6.69 -3.40
CA GLU A 41 -10.06 -6.09 -4.34
C GLU A 41 -9.60 -4.69 -4.78
N LEU A 42 -9.13 -3.87 -3.83
CA LEU A 42 -8.56 -2.55 -4.13
C LEU A 42 -7.38 -2.66 -5.10
N ARG A 43 -6.47 -3.60 -4.87
CA ARG A 43 -5.36 -3.90 -5.79
C ARG A 43 -5.86 -4.26 -7.19
N ARG A 44 -6.87 -5.13 -7.29
CA ARG A 44 -7.48 -5.53 -8.56
C ARG A 44 -8.05 -4.31 -9.31
N LEU A 45 -8.64 -3.36 -8.60
CA LEU A 45 -9.16 -2.12 -9.18
C LEU A 45 -8.04 -1.16 -9.60
N LEU A 46 -6.99 -1.00 -8.78
CA LEU A 46 -5.82 -0.19 -9.12
C LEU A 46 -5.12 -0.70 -10.38
N PHE A 47 -4.96 -2.02 -10.52
CA PHE A 47 -4.34 -2.60 -11.72
C PHE A 47 -5.16 -2.31 -12.98
N LYS A 48 -6.49 -2.46 -12.90
CA LYS A 48 -7.38 -2.04 -13.99
C LYS A 48 -7.25 -0.55 -14.31
N LEU A 49 -7.11 0.31 -13.30
CA LEU A 49 -6.91 1.73 -13.50
C LEU A 49 -5.58 2.01 -14.22
N PHE A 50 -4.48 1.37 -13.82
CA PHE A 50 -3.18 1.55 -14.48
C PHE A 50 -3.22 1.09 -15.94
N ASP A 51 -3.86 -0.05 -16.23
CA ASP A 51 -4.05 -0.52 -17.60
C ASP A 51 -4.85 0.50 -18.42
N LYS A 52 -5.96 1.02 -17.88
CA LYS A 52 -6.76 2.04 -18.57
C LYS A 52 -6.03 3.36 -18.80
N LEU A 53 -5.18 3.78 -17.86
CA LEU A 53 -4.35 4.97 -18.05
C LEU A 53 -3.26 4.73 -19.09
N CYS A 54 -2.64 3.55 -19.10
CA CYS A 54 -1.70 3.17 -20.15
C CYS A 54 -2.36 3.16 -21.54
N GLU A 55 -3.56 2.59 -21.67
CA GLU A 55 -4.35 2.61 -22.90
C GLU A 55 -4.66 4.05 -23.34
N ALA A 56 -5.22 4.88 -22.44
CA ALA A 56 -5.63 6.25 -22.76
C ALA A 56 -4.47 7.17 -23.17
N HIS A 57 -3.29 6.95 -22.59
CA HIS A 57 -2.10 7.76 -22.85
C HIS A 57 -1.07 7.10 -23.76
N HIS A 58 -1.38 5.93 -24.33
CA HIS A 58 -0.47 5.14 -25.17
C HIS A 58 0.88 4.85 -24.50
N TRP A 59 0.89 4.67 -23.18
CA TRP A 59 2.10 4.29 -22.45
C TRP A 59 2.33 2.79 -22.59
N PRO A 60 3.58 2.37 -22.86
CA PRO A 60 3.85 0.97 -23.13
C PRO A 60 3.65 0.09 -21.89
N HIS A 61 4.02 0.58 -20.71
CA HIS A 61 4.05 -0.18 -19.46
C HIS A 61 3.82 0.71 -18.23
N TRP A 62 3.60 0.09 -17.07
CA TRP A 62 3.36 0.74 -15.78
C TRP A 62 4.58 1.48 -15.19
N SER A 63 5.74 1.41 -15.83
CA SER A 63 6.97 2.10 -15.40
C SER A 63 6.87 3.64 -15.46
N ARG A 64 5.77 4.18 -16.00
CA ARG A 64 5.43 5.61 -15.98
C ARG A 64 4.76 6.07 -14.68
N PHE A 65 4.27 5.13 -13.85
CA PHE A 65 3.65 5.47 -12.59
C PHE A 65 4.68 5.44 -11.45
N VAL A 66 4.72 6.52 -10.68
CA VAL A 66 5.35 6.55 -9.36
C VAL A 66 4.22 6.56 -8.33
N LEU A 67 4.21 5.58 -7.44
CA LEU A 67 3.20 5.50 -6.37
C LEU A 67 3.73 6.22 -5.14
N PHE A 68 2.97 7.18 -4.64
CA PHE A 68 3.27 7.87 -3.40
C PHE A 68 2.10 7.66 -2.44
N GLY A 69 2.40 7.19 -1.23
CA GLY A 69 1.39 6.91 -0.22
C GLY A 69 1.84 7.29 1.18
N PHE A 70 0.87 7.71 2.00
CA PHE A 70 1.02 7.96 3.43
C PHE A 70 0.07 7.08 4.23
N SER A 71 0.53 6.55 5.38
CA SER A 71 -0.28 5.69 6.27
C SER A 71 -0.91 4.50 5.50
N GLN A 72 -2.23 4.33 5.53
CA GLN A 72 -2.91 3.28 4.75
C GLN A 72 -2.62 3.38 3.24
N GLY A 73 -2.50 4.60 2.69
CA GLY A 73 -2.15 4.78 1.28
C GLY A 73 -0.73 4.28 0.97
N ALA A 74 0.19 4.33 1.94
CA ALA A 74 1.52 3.73 1.82
C ALA A 74 1.43 2.20 1.79
N THR A 75 0.58 1.61 2.64
CA THR A 75 0.30 0.16 2.63
C THR A 75 -0.28 -0.29 1.28
N VAL A 76 -1.24 0.46 0.72
CA VAL A 76 -1.82 0.18 -0.60
C VAL A 76 -0.77 0.27 -1.71
N ALA A 77 0.08 1.29 -1.68
CA ALA A 77 1.14 1.46 -2.68
C ALA A 77 2.15 0.30 -2.66
N LEU A 78 2.53 -0.16 -1.46
CA LEU A 78 3.43 -1.31 -1.28
C LEU A 78 2.75 -2.62 -1.69
N ASP A 79 1.49 -2.83 -1.32
CA ASP A 79 0.72 -4.00 -1.74
C ASP A 79 0.60 -4.08 -3.27
N ALA A 80 0.28 -2.97 -3.92
CA ALA A 80 0.24 -2.88 -5.37
C ALA A 80 1.58 -3.25 -5.99
N MET A 81 2.70 -2.72 -5.46
CA MET A 81 4.05 -3.04 -5.95
C MET A 81 4.40 -4.52 -5.83
N LEU A 82 4.19 -5.12 -4.64
CA LEU A 82 4.57 -6.50 -4.36
C LEU A 82 3.86 -7.51 -5.29
N HIS A 83 2.66 -7.17 -5.73
CA HIS A 83 1.82 -8.01 -6.57
C HIS A 83 1.80 -7.57 -8.04
N ALA A 84 2.57 -6.56 -8.42
CA ALA A 84 2.51 -6.00 -9.76
C ALA A 84 3.10 -6.97 -10.80
N PRO A 85 2.37 -7.29 -11.88
CA PRO A 85 2.93 -8.08 -12.99
C PRO A 85 4.07 -7.35 -13.72
N TYR A 86 4.08 -6.02 -13.66
CA TYR A 86 5.07 -5.15 -14.28
C TYR A 86 5.68 -4.20 -13.26
N ARG A 87 6.91 -3.75 -13.49
CA ARG A 87 7.54 -2.77 -12.60
C ARG A 87 6.81 -1.42 -12.67
N PHE A 88 6.66 -0.78 -11.52
CA PHE A 88 6.37 0.65 -11.45
C PHE A 88 7.67 1.44 -11.66
N GLY A 89 7.54 2.76 -11.87
CA GLY A 89 8.70 3.65 -11.92
C GLY A 89 9.40 3.72 -10.57
N ALA A 90 8.61 3.92 -9.51
CA ALA A 90 9.05 3.83 -8.11
C ALA A 90 7.84 3.75 -7.16
N VAL A 91 8.10 3.38 -5.91
CA VAL A 91 7.17 3.56 -4.78
C VAL A 91 7.83 4.38 -3.68
N ILE A 92 7.09 5.35 -3.14
CA ILE A 92 7.46 6.14 -1.98
C ILE A 92 6.39 5.90 -0.92
N ALA A 93 6.77 5.21 0.15
CA ALA A 93 5.91 4.85 1.25
C ALA A 93 6.30 5.61 2.53
N VAL A 94 5.35 6.36 3.07
CA VAL A 94 5.54 7.17 4.29
C VAL A 94 4.68 6.62 5.42
N SER A 95 5.33 6.17 6.49
CA SER A 95 4.70 5.51 7.65
C SER A 95 3.68 4.42 7.25
N PRO A 96 4.06 3.43 6.41
CA PRO A 96 3.16 2.31 6.13
C PRO A 96 2.95 1.48 7.40
N SER A 97 1.76 0.89 7.50
CA SER A 97 1.47 -0.17 8.45
C SER A 97 1.20 -1.43 7.65
N PHE A 98 2.18 -2.33 7.57
CA PHE A 98 1.99 -3.58 6.83
C PHE A 98 0.97 -4.44 7.58
N VAL A 99 0.03 -5.02 6.86
CA VAL A 99 -0.78 -6.14 7.36
C VAL A 99 0.00 -7.40 6.97
N ASP A 100 0.21 -8.34 7.89
CA ASP A 100 1.17 -9.46 7.75
C ASP A 100 0.95 -10.33 6.48
N PHE A 101 -0.22 -10.24 5.83
CA PHE A 101 -0.57 -10.97 4.60
C PHE A 101 0.13 -10.51 3.32
N ALA A 102 0.72 -9.32 3.27
CA ALA A 102 1.36 -8.82 2.05
C ALA A 102 2.68 -9.54 1.71
N VAL A 103 3.26 -10.29 2.67
CA VAL A 103 4.54 -11.01 2.51
C VAL A 103 4.34 -12.51 2.22
N GLU A 104 3.11 -13.03 2.30
CA GLU A 104 2.82 -14.45 2.04
C GLU A 104 2.86 -14.83 0.55
N CYS A 105 3.03 -13.86 -0.35
CA CYS A 105 3.07 -14.10 -1.78
C CYS A 105 4.50 -14.00 -2.31
N THR A 106 4.89 -14.98 -3.14
CA THR A 106 6.08 -14.89 -3.99
C THR A 106 5.97 -13.61 -4.82
N PRO A 107 6.84 -12.61 -4.63
CA PRO A 107 6.72 -11.36 -5.37
C PRO A 107 6.89 -11.62 -6.85
N GLN A 108 6.05 -10.94 -7.62
CA GLN A 108 6.11 -10.98 -9.07
C GLN A 108 7.39 -10.29 -9.58
N ASN A 109 7.81 -10.60 -10.80
CA ASN A 109 9.01 -10.00 -11.40
C ASN A 109 8.98 -8.46 -11.40
N GLY A 110 7.79 -7.85 -11.49
CA GLY A 110 7.61 -6.41 -11.42
C GLY A 110 8.05 -5.80 -10.09
N ALA A 111 7.76 -6.48 -8.97
CA ALA A 111 8.11 -6.02 -7.63
C ALA A 111 9.64 -5.90 -7.46
N LYS A 112 10.38 -6.94 -7.86
CA LYS A 112 11.86 -7.00 -7.74
C LYS A 112 12.60 -5.92 -8.51
N GLN A 113 11.95 -5.38 -9.55
CA GLN A 113 12.51 -4.36 -10.42
C GLN A 113 12.06 -2.93 -10.06
N THR A 114 11.11 -2.79 -9.14
CA THR A 114 10.58 -1.50 -8.72
C THR A 114 11.44 -0.92 -7.60
N GLN A 115 11.92 0.31 -7.77
CA GLN A 115 12.62 1.01 -6.67
C GLN A 115 11.63 1.45 -5.60
N CYS A 116 11.95 1.21 -4.33
CA CYS A 116 11.09 1.54 -3.20
C CYS A 116 11.85 2.40 -2.18
N LEU A 117 11.29 3.55 -1.82
CA LEU A 117 11.70 4.34 -0.66
C LEU A 117 10.69 4.13 0.47
N TRP A 118 11.15 3.63 1.61
CA TRP A 118 10.36 3.48 2.82
C TRP A 118 10.83 4.50 3.86
N THR A 119 9.91 5.26 4.43
CA THR A 119 10.21 6.21 5.51
C THR A 119 9.31 5.95 6.71
N ALA A 120 9.87 6.08 7.91
CA ALA A 120 9.17 5.93 9.18
C ALA A 120 9.66 6.98 10.18
N GLY A 121 8.78 7.45 11.06
CA GLY A 121 9.12 8.39 12.12
C GLY A 121 9.67 7.67 13.35
N SER A 122 10.83 8.08 13.86
CA SER A 122 11.39 7.54 15.11
C SER A 122 10.54 7.83 16.36
N LYS A 123 9.62 8.79 16.25
CA LYS A 123 8.66 9.20 17.29
C LYS A 123 7.21 9.01 16.86
N ASP A 124 6.94 8.19 15.84
CA ASP A 124 5.58 7.92 15.37
C ASP A 124 4.80 7.16 16.48
N PRO A 125 3.73 7.76 17.02
CA PRO A 125 2.97 7.14 18.11
C PRO A 125 2.02 6.05 17.61
N VAL A 126 1.79 5.94 16.30
CA VAL A 126 0.87 4.98 15.69
C VAL A 126 1.63 3.74 15.24
N VAL A 127 2.72 3.92 14.49
CA VAL A 127 3.56 2.82 14.00
C VAL A 127 4.94 2.95 14.62
N ALA A 128 5.18 2.19 15.69
CA ALA A 128 6.48 2.20 16.36
C ALA A 128 7.61 1.87 15.38
N VAL A 129 8.71 2.64 15.41
CA VAL A 129 9.84 2.47 14.47
C VAL A 129 10.43 1.06 14.46
N ALA A 130 10.46 0.38 15.62
CA ALA A 130 10.92 -1.00 15.71
C ALA A 130 9.99 -1.99 14.97
N HIS A 131 8.68 -1.71 14.94
CA HIS A 131 7.72 -2.48 14.15
C HIS A 131 7.93 -2.19 12.66
N ALA A 132 8.04 -0.92 12.27
CA ALA A 132 8.33 -0.53 10.89
C ALA A 132 9.61 -1.19 10.35
N GLN A 133 10.69 -1.22 11.14
CA GLN A 133 11.95 -1.87 10.75
C GLN A 133 11.76 -3.37 10.49
N ARG A 134 11.05 -4.09 11.38
CA ARG A 134 10.77 -5.53 11.18
C ARG A 134 9.98 -5.78 9.89
N GLN A 135 9.04 -4.91 9.56
CA GLN A 135 8.25 -5.04 8.33
C GLN A 135 9.08 -4.74 7.08
N PHE A 136 9.95 -3.73 7.15
CA PHE A 136 10.92 -3.44 6.09
C PHE A 136 11.84 -4.66 5.83
N ASP A 137 12.40 -5.26 6.88
CA ASP A 137 13.28 -6.42 6.75
C ASP A 137 12.54 -7.62 6.11
N LYS A 138 11.29 -7.88 6.53
CA LYS A 138 10.42 -8.89 5.89
C LYS A 138 10.22 -8.63 4.40
N MET A 139 9.95 -7.38 4.02
CA MET A 139 9.76 -6.99 2.62
C MET A 139 11.04 -7.19 1.81
N CYS A 140 12.20 -6.76 2.33
CA CYS A 140 13.50 -6.94 1.67
C CYS A 140 13.89 -8.40 1.45
N HIS A 141 13.39 -9.32 2.28
CA HIS A 141 13.56 -10.76 2.04
C HIS A 141 12.61 -11.32 0.99
N ALA A 142 11.46 -10.67 0.77
CA ALA A 142 10.53 -11.09 -0.26
C ALA A 142 11.03 -10.71 -1.66
N VAL A 143 11.45 -9.45 -1.86
CA VAL A 143 11.83 -8.90 -3.19
C VAL A 143 13.21 -9.32 -3.67
#